data_AF-A0A954LGC0-F1
#
_entry.id   AF-A0A954LGC0-F1
#
_cell.length_a   1.000
_cell.length_b   1.000
_cell.length_c   1.000
_cell.angle_alpha   90.00
_cell.angle_beta   90.00
_cell.angle_gamma   90.00
#
_symmetry.space_group_name_H-M   'P 1'
#
loop_
_entity.id
_entity.type
_entity.pdbx_description
1 polymer ?
#
loop_
_entity_poly.entity_id
_entity_poly.type
_entity_poly.pdbx_seq_one_letter_code
_entity_poly.pdbx_strand_id
1 'polypeptide(L)'
;MRLSTQSFPRPALDSRSGAALVEFALVLPLLLLILMGALETCSMLYLKQTLHIAAYEATRVTLVPNTTSAQVNFAAQQILNDRRV
;
A
#
# COMPACT_ATOMS: atom_id res chain seq x y z
N MET A 1 55.40 44.23 -5.34
CA MET A 1 54.08 43.86 -4.80
C MET A 1 53.62 42.58 -5.49
N ARG A 2 53.99 41.40 -4.97
CA ARG A 2 53.58 40.09 -5.51
C ARG A 2 52.37 39.59 -4.72
N LEU A 3 51.22 39.47 -5.38
CA LEU A 3 50.02 38.88 -4.79
C LEU A 3 50.14 37.36 -4.89
N SER A 4 50.28 36.72 -3.72
CA SER A 4 50.23 35.27 -3.53
C SER A 4 48.76 34.82 -3.61
N THR A 5 48.38 34.20 -4.72
CA THR A 5 47.12 33.45 -4.85
C THR A 5 47.26 32.11 -4.13
N GLN A 6 46.69 31.99 -2.92
CA GLN A 6 46.53 30.69 -2.28
C GLN A 6 45.28 30.00 -2.85
N SER A 7 45.47 28.88 -3.54
CA SER A 7 44.39 28.02 -4.02
C SER A 7 43.88 27.13 -2.89
N PHE A 8 42.61 27.27 -2.52
CA PHE A 8 41.95 26.39 -1.57
C PHE A 8 41.88 24.94 -2.11
N PRO A 9 42.27 23.93 -1.33
CA PRO A 9 42.14 22.54 -1.73
C PRO A 9 40.65 22.16 -1.83
N ARG A 10 40.23 21.66 -3.00
CA ARG A 10 38.89 21.08 -3.19
C ARG A 10 38.88 19.68 -2.56
N PRO A 11 37.94 19.35 -1.67
CA PRO A 11 37.82 17.98 -1.19
C PRO A 11 37.53 17.08 -2.39
N ALA A 12 38.38 16.08 -2.60
CA ALA A 12 38.15 15.05 -3.61
C ALA A 12 36.96 14.20 -3.14
N LEU A 13 35.78 14.49 -3.68
CA LEU A 13 34.60 13.66 -3.45
C LEU A 13 34.89 12.27 -4.00
N ASP A 14 34.81 11.27 -3.13
CA ASP A 14 34.95 9.87 -3.52
C ASP A 14 33.88 9.55 -4.57
N SER A 15 34.31 9.30 -5.81
CA SER A 15 33.42 9.11 -6.96
C SER A 15 32.47 7.92 -6.79
N ARG A 16 32.79 6.99 -5.88
CA ARG A 16 31.91 5.86 -5.52
C ARG A 16 30.62 6.32 -4.84
N SER A 17 30.68 7.34 -3.99
CA SER A 17 29.52 7.85 -3.25
C SER A 17 28.54 8.59 -4.15
N GLY A 18 29.05 9.29 -5.18
CA GLY A 18 28.21 9.98 -6.16
C GLY A 18 27.41 9.01 -7.05
N ALA A 19 28.05 7.93 -7.50
CA ALA A 19 27.39 6.89 -8.30
C ALA A 19 26.25 6.19 -7.53
N ALA A 20 26.49 5.81 -6.27
CA ALA A 20 25.47 5.17 -5.43
C ALA A 20 24.22 6.06 -5.22
N LEU A 21 24.40 7.38 -5.13
CA LEU A 21 23.32 8.35 -4.99
C LEU A 21 22.43 8.40 -6.24
N VAL A 22 23.04 8.34 -7.42
CA VAL A 22 22.32 8.34 -8.71
C VAL A 22 21.57 7.03 -8.91
N GLU A 23 22.20 5.89 -8.61
CA GLU A 23 21.54 4.58 -8.67
C GLU A 23 20.30 4.54 -7.78
N PHE A 24 20.42 5.03 -6.54
CA PHE A 24 19.29 5.13 -5.61
C PHE A 24 18.19 6.05 -6.14
N ALA A 25 18.54 7.22 -6.68
CA ALA A 25 17.58 8.18 -7.22
C ALA A 25 16.77 7.61 -8.41
N LEU A 26 17.34 6.70 -9.18
CA LEU A 26 16.66 6.04 -10.30
C LEU A 26 15.79 4.85 -9.87
N VAL A 27 16.24 4.07 -8.88
CA VAL A 27 15.51 2.88 -8.40
C VAL A 27 14.32 3.25 -7.51
N LEU A 28 14.47 4.28 -6.68
CA LEU A 28 13.44 4.73 -5.74
C LEU A 28 12.06 5.01 -6.38
N PRO A 29 11.93 5.77 -7.49
CA PRO A 29 10.62 6.03 -8.10
C PRO A 29 9.95 4.75 -8.62
N LEU A 30 10.72 3.81 -9.19
CA LEU A 30 10.18 2.52 -9.64
C LEU A 30 9.70 1.67 -8.47
N LEU A 31 10.49 1.62 -7.38
CA LEU A 31 10.11 0.91 -6.16
C LEU A 31 8.85 1.49 -5.54
N LEU A 32 8.73 2.82 -5.48
CA LEU A 32 7.53 3.50 -4.97
C LEU A 32 6.30 3.20 -5.82
N LEU A 33 6.43 3.16 -7.15
CA LEU A 33 5.34 2.82 -8.06
C LEU A 33 4.83 1.40 -7.80
N ILE A 34 5.74 0.43 -7.68
CA ILE A 34 5.39 -0.96 -7.37
C ILE A 34 4.76 -1.05 -5.98
N LEU A 35 5.29 -0.34 -4.99
CA LEU A 35 4.79 -0.35 -3.62
C LEU A 35 3.35 0.21 -3.55
N MET A 36 3.08 1.34 -4.20
CA MET A 36 1.73 1.91 -4.27
C MET A 36 0.76 0.95 -4.96
N GLY A 37 1.16 0.37 -6.10
CA GLY A 37 0.34 -0.63 -6.78
C GLY A 37 0.04 -1.85 -5.91
N ALA A 38 1.03 -2.33 -5.14
CA ALA A 38 0.85 -3.43 -4.21
C ALA A 38 -0.10 -3.08 -3.05
N LEU A 39 0.01 -1.88 -2.49
CA LEU A 39 -0.88 -1.40 -1.41
C LEU A 39 -2.33 -1.30 -1.89
N GLU A 40 -2.54 -0.72 -3.08
CA GLU A 40 -3.87 -0.60 -3.66
C GLU A 40 -4.47 -1.97 -4.00
N THR A 41 -3.65 -2.88 -4.53
CA THR A 41 -4.06 -4.27 -4.79
C THR A 41 -4.43 -5.00 -3.50
N CYS A 42 -3.65 -4.82 -2.43
CA CYS A 42 -3.95 -5.40 -1.12
C CYS A 42 -5.29 -4.90 -0.57
N SER A 43 -5.55 -3.60 -0.68
CA SER A 43 -6.84 -3.00 -0.31
C SER A 43 -8.00 -3.61 -1.10
N MET A 44 -7.85 -3.75 -2.42
CA MET A 44 -8.87 -4.38 -3.27
C MET A 44 -9.12 -5.84 -2.87
N LEU A 45 -8.06 -6.61 -2.62
CA LEU A 45 -8.18 -8.01 -2.17
C LEU A 45 -8.86 -8.12 -0.81
N TYR A 46 -8.54 -7.24 0.12
CA TYR A 46 -9.19 -7.18 1.43
C TYR A 46 -10.70 -6.94 1.29
N LEU A 47 -11.10 -5.99 0.43
CA LEU A 47 -12.51 -5.71 0.17
C LEU A 47 -13.21 -6.92 -0.47
N LYS A 48 -12.60 -7.54 -1.48
CA LYS A 48 -13.16 -8.73 -2.14
C LYS A 48 -13.37 -9.88 -1.16
N GLN A 49 -12.38 -10.16 -0.32
CA GLN A 49 -12.48 -11.23 0.67
C GLN A 49 -13.56 -10.94 1.71
N THR A 50 -13.67 -9.68 2.14
CA THR A 50 -14.73 -9.26 3.06
C THR A 50 -16.12 -9.46 2.46
N LEU A 51 -16.33 -9.08 1.21
CA LEU A 51 -17.61 -9.29 0.52
C LEU A 51 -17.95 -10.78 0.37
N HIS A 52 -16.96 -11.62 0.04
CA HIS A 52 -17.17 -13.07 -0.03
C HIS A 52 -17.64 -13.65 1.31
N ILE A 53 -17.03 -13.23 2.41
CA ILE A 53 -17.41 -13.67 3.75
C ILE A 53 -18.81 -13.15 4.11
N ALA A 54 -19.10 -11.88 3.85
CA ALA A 54 -20.43 -11.30 4.11
C ALA A 54 -21.53 -12.03 3.34
N ALA A 55 -21.31 -12.32 2.06
CA ALA A 55 -22.25 -13.08 1.23
C ALA A 55 -22.44 -14.51 1.75
N TYR A 56 -21.35 -15.20 2.10
CA TYR A 56 -21.41 -16.54 2.66
C TYR A 56 -22.24 -16.59 3.95
N GLU A 57 -21.97 -15.66 4.88
CA GLU A 57 -22.67 -15.55 6.15
C GLU A 57 -24.16 -15.23 5.98
N ALA A 58 -24.50 -14.32 5.06
CA ALA A 58 -25.88 -14.00 4.72
C ALA A 58 -26.62 -15.23 4.16
N THR A 59 -26.00 -15.95 3.23
CA THR A 59 -26.59 -17.15 2.62
C THR A 59 -26.79 -18.26 3.64
N ARG A 60 -25.86 -18.42 4.59
CA ARG A 60 -25.99 -19.38 5.68
C ARG A 60 -27.22 -19.11 6.53
N VAL A 61 -27.51 -17.85 6.83
CA VAL A 61 -28.72 -17.46 7.59
C VAL A 61 -29.99 -17.76 6.81
N THR A 62 -30.00 -17.55 5.49
CA THR A 62 -31.15 -17.85 4.62
C THR A 62 -31.58 -19.33 4.63
N LEU A 63 -30.66 -20.26 4.91
CA LEU A 63 -30.98 -21.69 4.96
C LEU A 63 -31.86 -22.08 6.16
N VAL A 64 -31.99 -21.19 7.17
CA VAL A 64 -32.83 -21.45 8.34
C VAL A 64 -34.31 -21.25 7.98
N PRO A 65 -35.21 -22.19 8.33
CA PRO A 65 -36.64 -22.03 8.07
C PRO A 65 -37.22 -20.79 8.75
N ASN A 66 -38.13 -20.10 8.07
CA ASN A 66 -38.77 -18.85 8.53
C ASN A 66 -37.84 -17.63 8.62
N THR A 67 -36.64 -17.69 8.04
CA THR A 67 -35.77 -16.51 7.91
C THR A 67 -36.38 -15.49 6.96
N THR A 68 -36.32 -14.22 7.36
CA THR A 68 -36.80 -13.09 6.55
C THR A 68 -35.64 -12.38 5.86
N SER A 69 -35.94 -11.65 4.78
CA SER A 69 -34.95 -10.82 4.07
C SER A 69 -34.25 -9.81 4.98
N ALA A 70 -34.94 -9.30 6.01
CA ALA A 70 -34.37 -8.40 7.00
C ALA A 70 -33.24 -9.06 7.82
N GLN A 71 -33.40 -10.33 8.20
CA GLN A 71 -32.37 -11.08 8.95
C GLN A 71 -31.14 -11.38 8.07
N VAL A 72 -31.36 -11.70 6.80
CA VAL A 72 -30.28 -11.94 5.83
C VAL A 72 -29.45 -10.67 5.63
N ASN A 73 -30.12 -9.53 5.43
CA ASN A 73 -29.45 -8.23 5.28
C ASN A 73 -28.69 -7.84 6.55
N PHE A 74 -29.28 -8.09 7.72
CA PHE A 74 -28.61 -7.82 9.01
C PHE A 74 -27.31 -8.63 9.15
N ALA A 75 -27.33 -9.92 8.80
CA ALA A 75 -26.14 -10.77 8.85
C ALA A 75 -25.03 -10.26 7.91
N ALA A 76 -25.38 -9.86 6.68
CA ALA A 76 -24.41 -9.26 5.76
C ALA A 76 -23.82 -7.96 6.32
N GLN A 77 -24.68 -7.04 6.79
CA GLN A 77 -24.26 -5.75 7.33
C GLN A 77 -23.40 -5.88 8.58
N GLN A 78 -23.63 -6.89 9.42
CA GLN A 78 -22.80 -7.15 10.59
C GLN A 78 -21.34 -7.38 10.18
N ILE A 79 -21.09 -8.19 9.14
CA ILE A 79 -19.73 -8.49 8.65
C ILE A 79 -19.08 -7.25 8.06
N LEU A 80 -19.82 -6.45 7.29
CA LEU A 80 -19.31 -5.21 6.69
C LEU A 80 -18.95 -4.17 7.77
N ASN A 81 -19.82 -3.99 8.76
CA ASN A 81 -19.58 -3.08 9.88
C ASN A 81 -18.38 -3.51 10.75
N ASP A 82 -18.26 -4.81 11.04
CA ASP A 82 -17.14 -5.36 11.81
C ASP A 82 -15.78 -5.10 11.12
N ARG A 83 -15.76 -5.26 9.80
CA ARG A 83 -14.57 -5.06 8.96
C ARG A 83 -14.37 -3.62 8.50
N ARG A 84 -15.28 -2.72 8.89
CA ARG A 84 -15.26 -1.27 8.61
C ARG A 84 -15.14 -0.93 7.12
N VAL A 85 -15.87 -1.65 6.27
CA VAL A 85 -15.92 -1.43 4.81
C VAL A 85 -17.33 -1.15 4.30
#